data_AF-A0A2D7I5V0-F1
#
_entry.id   AF-A0A2D7I5V0-F1
#
_cell.length_a   1.000
_cell.length_b   1.000
_cell.length_c   1.000
_cell.angle_alpha   90.00
_cell.angle_beta   90.00
_cell.angle_gamma   90.00
#
_symmetry.space_group_name_H-M   'P 1'
#
loop_
_entity.id
_entity.type
_entity.pdbx_description
1 polymer ?
#
loop_
_entity_poly.entity_id
_entity_poly.type
_entity_poly.pdbx_seq_one_letter_code
_entity_poly.pdbx_strand_id
1 'polypeptide(L)'
;MTRALRERGFVPRRSLWELDHILPLVDGGGHELENLQTLCTPCHKKKTAEEARRRAQRRAAERAPATERKTSHSEVSEPASAPSLEKKLDDALDRAERAQQRVKQLLSELETPKGP
;
A
#
# COMPACT_ATOMS: atom_id res chain seq x y z
N MET A 1 -10.39 1.50 -27.99
CA MET A 1 -9.00 1.05 -27.72
C MET A 1 -8.37 1.69 -26.47
N THR A 2 -8.81 2.85 -25.99
CA THR A 2 -8.21 3.55 -24.84
C THR A 2 -8.50 2.92 -23.47
N ARG A 3 -9.62 2.22 -23.30
CA ARG A 3 -10.05 1.63 -22.01
C ARG A 3 -9.13 0.49 -21.53
N ALA A 4 -8.86 -0.50 -22.39
CA ALA A 4 -8.05 -1.67 -22.04
C ALA A 4 -6.60 -1.31 -21.64
N LEU A 5 -6.03 -0.26 -22.27
CA LEU A 5 -4.71 0.24 -21.91
C LEU A 5 -4.72 0.91 -20.54
N ARG A 6 -5.77 1.71 -20.24
CA ARG A 6 -5.93 2.35 -18.92
C ARG A 6 -6.09 1.33 -17.79
N GLU A 7 -6.85 0.26 -18.03
CA GLU A 7 -7.04 -0.84 -17.06
C GLU A 7 -5.73 -1.56 -16.73
N ARG A 8 -4.79 -1.61 -17.68
CA ARG A 8 -3.43 -2.14 -17.48
C ARG A 8 -2.43 -1.11 -16.97
N GLY A 9 -2.90 0.07 -16.56
CA GLY A 9 -2.07 1.12 -15.95
C GLY A 9 -1.35 2.05 -16.93
N PHE A 10 -1.65 1.96 -18.24
CA PHE A 10 -1.12 2.87 -19.25
C PHE A 10 -1.89 4.19 -19.26
N VAL A 11 -1.16 5.30 -19.20
CA VAL A 11 -1.71 6.66 -19.28
C VAL A 11 -1.28 7.28 -20.61
N PRO A 12 -2.22 7.66 -21.52
CA PRO A 12 -1.91 8.09 -22.89
C PRO A 12 -0.98 9.31 -23.02
N ARG A 13 -0.71 10.04 -21.93
CA ARG A 13 0.19 11.20 -21.88
C ARG A 13 1.59 10.88 -21.31
N ARG A 14 1.90 9.61 -21.04
CA ARG A 14 3.23 9.14 -20.64
C ARG A 14 3.74 8.11 -21.64
N SER A 15 5.06 7.93 -21.69
CA SER A 15 5.69 6.84 -22.43
C SER A 15 5.14 5.48 -21.97
N LEU A 16 5.17 4.48 -22.85
CA LEU A 16 4.76 3.09 -22.57
C LEU A 16 5.76 2.36 -21.66
N TRP A 17 6.97 2.89 -21.58
CA TRP A 17 8.12 2.31 -20.91
C TRP A 17 9.00 3.41 -20.29
N GLU A 18 9.82 3.00 -19.33
CA GLU A 18 10.72 3.84 -18.55
C GLU A 18 12.09 3.13 -18.42
N LEU A 19 13.17 3.92 -18.33
CA LEU A 19 14.50 3.42 -17.98
C LEU A 19 14.61 3.38 -16.46
N ASP A 20 15.02 2.25 -15.91
CA ASP A 20 14.99 1.96 -14.48
C ASP A 20 16.28 1.27 -14.03
N HIS A 21 16.65 1.48 -12.76
CA HIS A 21 17.83 0.87 -12.17
C HIS A 21 17.50 -0.48 -11.54
N ILE A 22 18.21 -1.56 -11.87
CA ILE A 22 18.01 -2.89 -11.26
C ILE A 22 18.18 -2.80 -9.73
N LEU A 23 19.28 -2.23 -9.26
CA LEU A 23 19.47 -1.77 -7.89
C LEU A 23 19.26 -0.23 -7.85
N PRO A 24 18.27 0.29 -7.11
CA PRO A 24 18.03 1.73 -7.03
C PRO A 24 19.24 2.50 -6.46
N LEU A 25 19.43 3.75 -6.93
CA LEU A 25 20.48 4.65 -6.41
C LEU A 25 20.42 4.82 -4.88
N VAL A 26 19.20 4.95 -4.33
CA VAL A 26 18.97 5.08 -2.88
C VAL A 26 19.39 3.84 -2.09
N ASP A 27 19.46 2.68 -2.75
CA ASP A 27 19.92 1.43 -2.18
C ASP A 27 21.36 1.09 -2.62
N GLY A 28 22.10 2.06 -3.19
CA GLY A 28 23.52 1.95 -3.54
C GLY A 28 23.83 1.54 -4.98
N GLY A 29 22.84 1.52 -5.88
CA GLY A 29 23.09 1.27 -7.30
C GLY A 29 23.78 2.44 -8.01
N GLY A 30 24.44 2.15 -9.14
CA GLY A 30 25.07 3.14 -10.01
C GLY A 30 24.37 3.31 -11.37
N HIS A 31 24.99 4.05 -12.29
CA HIS A 31 24.43 4.37 -13.62
C HIS A 31 25.02 3.53 -14.76
N GLU A 32 25.80 2.51 -14.42
CA GLU A 32 26.43 1.60 -15.36
C GLU A 32 25.36 0.82 -16.13
N LEU A 33 25.63 0.48 -17.39
CA LEU A 33 24.63 -0.18 -18.26
C LEU A 33 24.17 -1.52 -17.68
N GLU A 34 25.03 -2.19 -16.93
CA GLU A 34 24.74 -3.45 -16.24
C GLU A 34 23.69 -3.29 -15.12
N ASN A 35 23.52 -2.08 -14.59
CA ASN A 35 22.50 -1.76 -13.58
C ASN A 35 21.24 -1.12 -14.19
N LEU A 36 21.14 -0.99 -15.52
CA LEU A 36 19.99 -0.38 -16.18
C LEU A 36 19.12 -1.43 -16.87
N GLN A 37 17.81 -1.24 -16.80
CA GLN A 37 16.81 -2.06 -17.47
C GLN A 37 15.67 -1.19 -18.02
N THR A 38 15.02 -1.65 -19.07
CA THR A 38 13.80 -1.01 -19.61
C THR A 38 12.57 -1.74 -19.08
N LEU A 39 11.67 -0.99 -18.44
CA LEU A 39 10.44 -1.54 -17.90
C LEU A 39 9.22 -0.87 -18.52
N CYS A 40 8.17 -1.66 -18.76
CA CYS A 40 6.86 -1.11 -19.07
C CYS A 40 6.34 -0.24 -17.91
N THR A 41 5.56 0.81 -18.15
CA THR A 41 5.05 1.69 -17.07
C THR A 41 4.38 0.95 -15.89
N PRO A 42 3.49 -0.04 -16.11
CA PRO A 42 2.92 -0.78 -14.97
C PRO A 42 3.94 -1.68 -14.27
N CYS A 43 4.90 -2.25 -15.01
CA CYS A 43 6.02 -3.02 -14.47
C CYS A 43 6.88 -2.14 -13.55
N HIS A 44 7.23 -0.95 -14.03
CA HIS A 44 8.03 0.03 -13.29
C HIS A 44 7.32 0.47 -12.01
N LYS A 45 6.04 0.85 -12.09
CA LYS A 45 5.22 1.21 -10.91
C LYS A 45 5.18 0.10 -9.87
N LYS A 46 5.04 -1.16 -10.30
CA LYS A 46 5.04 -2.32 -9.39
C LYS A 46 6.38 -2.44 -8.66
N LYS A 47 7.50 -2.39 -9.39
CA LYS A 47 8.85 -2.43 -8.81
C LYS A 47 9.08 -1.30 -7.81
N THR A 48 8.75 -0.05 -8.16
CA THR A 48 8.90 1.10 -7.25
C THR A 48 8.11 0.91 -5.95
N ALA A 49 6.89 0.39 -6.01
CA ALA A 49 6.06 0.14 -4.83
C ALA A 49 6.66 -0.95 -3.91
N GLU A 50 7.17 -2.04 -4.49
CA GLU A 50 7.81 -3.13 -3.76
C GLU A 50 9.10 -2.64 -3.06
N GLU A 51 9.93 -1.88 -3.76
CA GLU A 51 11.14 -1.30 -3.19
C GLU A 51 10.85 -0.29 -2.08
N ALA A 52 9.84 0.57 -2.26
CA ALA A 52 9.41 1.50 -1.22
C ALA A 52 8.93 0.76 0.04
N ARG A 53 8.18 -0.34 -0.14
CA ARG A 53 7.75 -1.22 0.96
C ARG A 53 8.95 -1.83 1.69
N ARG A 54 9.93 -2.38 0.95
CA ARG A 54 11.16 -2.94 1.53
C ARG A 54 11.94 -1.90 2.34
N ARG A 55 12.07 -0.67 1.83
CA ARG A 55 12.70 0.45 2.56
C ARG A 55 11.93 0.86 3.81
N ALA A 56 10.60 0.83 3.78
CA ALA A 56 9.78 1.09 4.96
C ALA A 56 9.99 0.02 6.04
N GLN A 57 10.03 -1.26 5.65
CA GLN A 57 10.30 -2.38 6.56
C GLN A 57 11.68 -2.28 7.21
N ARG A 58 12.73 -1.99 6.41
CA ARG A 58 14.09 -1.78 6.92
C ARG A 58 14.15 -0.67 7.97
N ARG A 59 13.55 0.49 7.67
CA ARG A 59 13.46 1.61 8.62
C ARG A 59 12.67 1.28 9.88
N ALA A 60 11.63 0.47 9.78
CA ALA A 60 10.87 0.01 10.95
C ALA A 60 11.70 -0.91 11.84
N ALA A 61 12.46 -1.83 11.24
CA ALA A 61 13.36 -2.73 11.96
C ALA A 61 14.51 -1.97 12.66
N GLU A 62 15.08 -0.96 11.99
CA GLU A 62 16.13 -0.09 12.57
C GLU A 62 15.62 0.78 13.73
N ARG A 63 14.33 1.14 13.72
CA ARG A 63 13.69 1.96 14.77
C ARG A 63 13.16 1.14 15.94
N ALA A 64 13.08 -0.18 15.82
CA ALA A 64 12.64 -1.02 16.92
C ALA A 64 13.70 -0.96 18.03
N PRO A 65 13.33 -0.66 19.29
CA PRO A 65 14.29 -0.70 20.38
C PRO A 65 14.86 -2.11 20.48
N ALA A 66 16.18 -2.21 20.69
CA ALA A 66 16.90 -3.44 20.97
C ALA A 66 16.43 -4.03 22.32
N THR A 67 15.22 -4.57 22.36
CA THR A 67 14.75 -5.39 23.47
C THR A 67 15.40 -6.75 23.29
N GLU A 68 16.51 -6.90 24.02
CA GLU A 68 17.18 -8.13 24.43
C GLU A 68 16.76 -9.41 23.69
N ARG A 69 17.61 -9.85 22.75
CA ARG A 69 17.65 -11.25 22.33
C ARG A 69 18.14 -12.09 23.51
N LYS A 70 17.25 -12.47 24.43
CA LYS A 70 17.50 -13.61 25.31
C LYS A 70 17.35 -14.88 24.46
N THR A 71 18.48 -15.47 24.11
CA THR A 71 18.53 -16.88 23.77
C THR A 71 18.28 -17.66 25.06
N SER A 72 17.04 -18.10 25.26
CA SER A 72 16.74 -19.18 26.19
C SER A 72 15.81 -20.15 25.50
N HIS A 73 16.22 -21.41 25.58
CA HIS A 73 15.42 -22.61 25.38
C HIS A 73 13.99 -22.46 25.94
N SER A 74 13.04 -23.13 25.28
CA SER A 74 11.64 -23.38 25.68
C SER A 74 10.68 -22.19 25.79
N GLU A 75 9.51 -22.39 25.18
CA GLU A 75 8.26 -21.62 25.28
C GLU A 75 8.20 -20.29 24.49
N VAL A 76 7.87 -20.39 23.20
CA VAL A 76 7.41 -19.22 22.43
C VAL A 76 5.92 -19.05 22.68
N SER A 77 5.58 -18.14 23.59
CA SER A 77 4.26 -17.50 23.65
C SER A 77 3.96 -16.80 22.33
N GLU A 78 2.77 -17.06 21.78
CA GLU A 78 2.32 -16.58 20.48
C GLU A 78 2.44 -15.04 20.34
N PRO A 79 2.94 -14.52 19.20
CA PRO A 79 2.87 -13.10 18.92
C PRO A 79 1.40 -12.69 18.77
N ALA A 80 1.00 -11.61 19.45
CA ALA A 80 -0.36 -11.05 19.45
C ALA A 80 -1.02 -11.21 18.08
N SER A 81 -1.90 -12.20 17.99
CA SER A 81 -2.47 -12.72 16.76
C SER A 81 -3.13 -11.60 15.98
N ALA A 82 -2.80 -11.50 14.69
CA ALA A 82 -3.52 -10.65 13.75
C ALA A 82 -5.03 -10.83 13.99
N PRO A 83 -5.84 -9.75 13.98
CA PRO A 83 -7.24 -9.87 14.35
C PRO A 83 -7.88 -10.95 13.50
N SER A 84 -8.61 -11.86 14.17
CA SER A 84 -9.33 -12.96 13.51
C SER A 84 -10.12 -12.41 12.33
N LEU A 85 -10.29 -13.22 11.29
CA LEU A 85 -11.07 -12.85 10.11
C LEU A 85 -12.46 -12.35 10.51
N GLU A 86 -13.05 -12.97 11.54
CA GLU A 86 -14.31 -12.57 12.15
C GLU A 86 -14.25 -11.14 12.67
N LYS A 87 -13.26 -10.80 13.51
CA LYS A 87 -13.08 -9.43 14.02
C LYS A 87 -12.87 -8.41 12.91
N LYS A 88 -12.12 -8.77 11.86
CA LYS A 88 -11.93 -7.89 10.69
C LYS A 88 -13.23 -7.67 9.91
N LEU A 89 -14.08 -8.70 9.83
CA LEU A 89 -15.39 -8.64 9.20
C LEU A 89 -16.33 -7.76 10.02
N ASP A 90 -16.39 -7.95 11.34
CA ASP A 90 -17.20 -7.14 12.26
C ASP A 90 -16.81 -5.66 12.16
N ASP A 91 -15.51 -5.34 12.25
CA ASP A 91 -15.01 -3.98 12.11
C ASP A 91 -15.38 -3.36 10.75
N ALA A 92 -15.47 -4.17 9.69
CA ALA A 92 -15.85 -3.71 8.36
C ALA A 92 -17.35 -3.45 8.22
N LEU A 93 -18.19 -4.33 8.77
CA LEU A 93 -19.64 -4.16 8.82
C LEU A 93 -20.02 -2.90 9.61
N ASP A 94 -19.39 -2.69 10.76
CA ASP A 94 -19.52 -1.50 11.59
C ASP A 94 -19.22 -0.20 10.84
N ARG A 95 -18.14 -0.20 10.03
CA ARG A 95 -17.80 0.97 9.20
C ARG A 95 -18.84 1.21 8.11
N ALA A 96 -19.35 0.15 7.49
CA ALA A 96 -20.36 0.25 6.45
C ALA A 96 -21.68 0.81 7.02
N GLU A 97 -22.09 0.35 8.20
CA GLU A 97 -23.32 0.82 8.84
C GLU A 97 -23.23 2.31 9.23
N ARG A 98 -22.11 2.75 9.81
CA ARG A 98 -21.86 4.17 10.08
C ARG A 98 -21.90 5.02 8.80
N ALA A 99 -21.35 4.52 7.69
CA ALA A 99 -21.38 5.22 6.42
C ALA A 99 -22.82 5.35 5.88
N GLN A 100 -23.62 4.29 5.97
CA GLN A 100 -25.03 4.30 5.58
C GLN A 100 -25.84 5.28 6.43
N GLN A 101 -25.63 5.31 7.74
CA GLN A 101 -26.26 6.27 8.65
C GLN A 101 -25.92 7.72 8.27
N ARG A 102 -24.65 8.00 7.93
CA ARG A 102 -24.25 9.34 7.49
C ARG A 102 -24.89 9.75 6.18
N VAL A 103 -24.98 8.84 5.21
CA VAL A 103 -25.70 9.10 3.95
C VAL A 103 -27.17 9.41 4.22
N LYS A 104 -27.83 8.62 5.07
CA LYS A 104 -29.23 8.86 5.44
C LYS A 104 -29.43 10.22 6.11
N GLN A 105 -28.53 10.61 7.01
CA GLN A 105 -28.57 11.94 7.63
C GLN A 105 -28.44 13.05 6.59
N LEU A 106 -27.46 12.96 5.69
CA LEU A 106 -27.26 13.95 4.62
C LEU A 106 -28.48 14.05 3.71
N LEU A 107 -29.11 12.93 3.36
CA LEU A 107 -30.34 12.94 2.58
C LEU A 107 -31.46 13.65 3.32
N SER A 108 -31.62 13.39 4.63
CA SER A 108 -32.63 14.10 5.43
C SER A 108 -32.35 15.60 5.53
N GLU A 109 -31.08 16.02 5.63
CA GLU A 109 -30.69 17.44 5.61
C GLU A 109 -31.06 18.10 4.27
N LEU A 110 -30.89 17.40 3.14
CA LEU A 110 -31.26 17.88 1.82
C LEU A 110 -32.77 17.90 1.58
N GLU A 111 -33.51 16.98 2.21
CA GLU A 111 -34.97 16.90 2.15
C GLU A 111 -35.66 17.94 3.05
N THR A 112 -34.97 18.50 4.05
CA THR A 112 -35.54 19.63 4.79
C THR A 112 -35.64 20.86 3.87
N PRO A 113 -36.86 21.38 3.60
CA PRO A 113 -37.00 22.56 2.77
C PRO A 113 -36.32 23.73 3.49
N LYS A 114 -35.35 24.35 2.83
CA LYS A 114 -34.78 25.61 3.27
C LYS A 114 -35.93 26.63 3.28
N GLY A 115 -36.49 26.88 4.46
CA GLY A 115 -37.62 27.77 4.67
C GLY A 115 -37.34 29.21 4.19
N PRO A 116 -38.40 30.03 4.05
CA PRO A 116 -38.35 31.33 3.38
C PRO A 116 -37.39 32.34 4.04
#